data_AF-A0A150L841-F1
#
_entry.id   AF-A0A150L841-F1
#
_cell.length_a   1.000
_cell.length_b   1.000
_cell.length_c   1.000
_cell.angle_alpha   90.00
_cell.angle_beta   90.00
_cell.angle_gamma   90.00
#
_symmetry.space_group_name_H-M   'P 1'
#
loop_
_entity.id
_entity.type
_entity.pdbx_description
1 polymer ?
#
loop_
_entity_poly.entity_id
_entity_poly.type
_entity_poly.pdbx_seq_one_letter_code
_entity_poly.pdbx_strand_id
1 'polypeptide(L)' 'MAYLESDEYLQRKSVRSNIEHKNAELKNAHCMTRAKYRGQFGMRIQAFLTAFVVNVKRMIKLQEALSR' A
#
# COMPACT_ATOMS: atom_id res chain seq x y z
N MET A 1 -20.66 1.01 -19.92
CA MET A 1 -21.22 2.03 -19.01
C MET A 1 -21.90 1.40 -17.80
N ALA A 2 -22.74 0.37 -17.95
CA ALA A 2 -23.45 -0.30 -16.84
C ALA A 2 -22.56 -0.74 -15.63
N TYR A 3 -21.34 -1.22 -15.86
CA TYR A 3 -20.45 -1.61 -14.74
C TYR A 3 -19.98 -0.43 -13.88
N LEU A 4 -19.81 0.77 -14.47
CA LEU A 4 -19.34 1.95 -13.73
C LEU A 4 -20.41 2.51 -12.77
N GLU A 5 -21.67 2.13 -13.00
CA GLU A 5 -22.81 2.51 -12.17
C GLU A 5 -23.17 1.43 -11.15
N SER A 6 -22.50 0.26 -11.20
CA SER A 6 -22.70 -0.80 -10.22
C SER A 6 -22.23 -0.35 -8.84
N ASP A 7 -22.95 -0.79 -7.80
CA ASP A 7 -22.58 -0.52 -6.40
C ASP A 7 -21.18 -1.05 -6.08
N GLU A 8 -20.81 -2.21 -6.65
CA GLU A 8 -19.47 -2.78 -6.50
C GLU A 8 -18.38 -1.82 -6.99
N TYR A 9 -18.57 -1.21 -8.16
CA TYR A 9 -17.60 -0.28 -8.71
C TYR A 9 -17.48 0.97 -7.85
N LEU A 10 -18.61 1.53 -7.39
CA LEU A 10 -18.63 2.72 -6.54
C LEU A 10 -17.92 2.48 -5.20
N GLN A 11 -18.14 1.31 -4.58
CA GLN A 11 -17.44 0.91 -3.36
C GLN A 11 -15.93 0.76 -3.59
N ARG A 12 -15.50 0.07 -4.66
CA ARG A 12 -14.07 -0.07 -4.98
C ARG A 12 -13.43 1.29 -5.28
N LYS A 13 -14.15 2.17 -5.98
CA LYS A 13 -13.69 3.52 -6.32
C LYS A 13 -13.48 4.38 -5.07
N SER A 14 -14.33 4.27 -4.05
CA SER A 14 -14.17 5.05 -2.82
C SER A 14 -12.91 4.67 -2.03
N VAL A 15 -12.59 3.37 -1.97
CA VAL A 15 -11.41 2.87 -1.24
C VAL A 15 -10.10 3.08 -2.03
N ARG A 16 -10.19 3.23 -3.36
CA ARG A 16 -9.04 3.32 -4.27
C ARG A 16 -8.03 4.40 -3.88
N SER A 17 -8.50 5.59 -3.50
CA SER A 17 -7.60 6.69 -3.11
C SER A 17 -6.67 6.30 -1.96
N ASN A 18 -7.21 5.62 -0.94
CA ASN A 18 -6.42 5.14 0.20
C ASN A 18 -5.36 4.11 -0.22
N ILE A 19 -5.71 3.22 -1.15
CA ILE A 19 -4.81 2.19 -1.69
C ILE A 19 -3.70 2.84 -2.53
N GLU A 20 -4.05 3.80 -3.38
CA GLU A 20 -3.09 4.49 -4.26
C GLU A 20 -2.07 5.30 -3.47
N HIS A 21 -2.50 5.99 -2.41
CA HIS A 21 -1.59 6.69 -1.51
C HIS A 21 -0.58 5.74 -0.86
N LYS A 22 -1.01 4.56 -0.41
CA LYS A 22 -0.10 3.55 0.15
C LYS A 22 0.83 2.93 -0.89
N ASN A 23 0.33 2.69 -2.10
CA ASN A 23 1.17 2.21 -3.20
C ASN A 23 2.22 3.25 -3.63
N ALA A 24 1.87 4.54 -3.60
CA ALA A 24 2.83 5.62 -3.85
C ALA A 24 3.92 5.66 -2.77
N GLU A 25 3.56 5.53 -1.49
CA GLU A 25 4.54 5.43 -0.38
C GLU A 25 5.50 4.23 -0.58
N LEU A 26 4.96 3.04 -0.88
CA LEU A 26 5.77 1.84 -1.13
C LEU A 26 6.77 2.04 -2.28
N LYS A 27 6.32 2.61 -3.40
CA LYS A 27 7.14 2.81 -4.60
C LYS A 27 8.20 3.90 -4.41
N ASN A 28 7.79 5.06 -3.89
CA ASN A 28 8.62 6.27 -3.86
C ASN A 28 9.50 6.33 -2.61
N ALA A 29 8.96 6.05 -1.42
CA ALA A 29 9.69 6.19 -0.16
C ALA A 29 10.42 4.90 0.25
N HIS A 30 9.93 3.73 -0.18
CA HIS A 30 10.49 2.43 0.21
C HIS A 30 11.08 1.63 -0.97
N CYS A 31 11.37 2.31 -2.09
CA CYS A 31 12.09 1.77 -3.25
C CYS A 31 11.46 0.52 -3.89
N MET A 32 10.16 0.29 -3.74
CA MET A 32 9.49 -0.88 -4.32
C MET A 32 9.42 -0.83 -5.86
N THR A 33 9.72 0.33 -6.47
CA THR A 33 9.87 0.47 -7.93
C THR A 33 11.04 -0.35 -8.50
N ARG A 34 12.01 -0.75 -7.68
CA ARG A 34 13.16 -1.57 -8.09
C ARG A 34 13.13 -2.94 -7.41
N ALA A 35 13.30 -4.00 -8.18
CA ALA A 35 13.57 -5.33 -7.64
C ALA A 35 15.03 -5.38 -7.14
N LYS A 36 15.22 -5.55 -5.83
CA LYS A 36 16.54 -5.75 -5.21
C LYS A 36 17.04 -7.18 -5.39
N TYR A 37 16.13 -8.14 -5.41
CA TYR A 37 16.42 -9.56 -5.56
C TYR A 37 15.89 -10.07 -6.90
N ARG A 38 16.59 -11.04 -7.49
CA ARG A 38 16.17 -11.70 -8.73
C ARG A 38 15.23 -12.87 -8.42
N GLY A 39 14.29 -13.10 -9.33
CA GLY A 39 13.31 -14.19 -9.23
C GLY A 39 12.09 -13.85 -8.37
N GLN A 40 10.97 -14.52 -8.66
CA GLN A 40 9.68 -14.26 -8.03
C GLN A 40 9.72 -14.43 -6.51
N PHE A 41 10.48 -15.41 -6.02
CA PHE A 41 10.60 -15.67 -4.59
C PHE A 41 11.23 -14.50 -3.83
N GLY A 42 12.39 -14.01 -4.29
CA GLY A 42 13.07 -12.87 -3.68
C GLY A 42 12.25 -11.58 -3.76
N MET A 43 11.55 -11.36 -4.88
CA MET A 43 10.64 -10.22 -5.04
C MET A 43 9.46 -10.28 -4.06
N ARG A 44 8.89 -11.47 -3.82
CA ARG A 44 7.81 -11.66 -2.83
C ARG A 44 8.29 -11.32 -1.43
N ILE A 45 9.46 -11.81 -1.02
CA ILE A 45 10.06 -11.48 0.28
C ILE A 45 10.26 -9.96 0.41
N GLN A 46 10.84 -9.32 -0.61
CA GLN A 46 11.01 -7.87 -0.61
C GLN A 46 9.67 -7.13 -0.44
N ALA A 47 8.65 -7.53 -1.19
CA ALA A 47 7.33 -6.91 -1.12
C ALA A 47 6.70 -7.06 0.28
N PHE A 48 6.75 -8.26 0.86
CA PHE A 48 6.19 -8.52 2.20
C PHE A 48 6.91 -7.74 3.29
N LEU A 49 8.24 -7.75 3.31
CA LEU A 49 9.02 -7.01 4.30
C LEU A 49 8.81 -5.50 4.18
N THR A 50 8.73 -4.99 2.95
CA THR A 50 8.46 -3.56 2.72
C THR A 50 7.07 -3.16 3.20
N ALA A 51 6.05 -3.97 2.90
CA ALA A 51 4.69 -3.73 3.38
C ALA A 51 4.60 -3.79 4.91
N PHE A 52 5.31 -4.73 5.54
CA PHE A 52 5.40 -4.83 7.00
C PHE A 52 5.97 -3.55 7.62
N VAL A 53 7.10 -3.06 7.13
CA VAL A 53 7.73 -1.82 7.63
C VAL A 53 6.81 -0.62 7.48
N VAL A 54 6.14 -0.45 6.34
CA VAL A 54 5.19 0.66 6.11
C VAL A 54 4.00 0.59 7.06
N ASN A 55 3.52 -0.61 7.38
CA ASN A 55 2.43 -0.81 8.33
C ASN A 55 2.87 -0.46 9.77
N VAL A 56 4.04 -0.92 10.20
CA VAL A 56 4.60 -0.57 11.52
C VAL A 56 4.76 0.94 11.65
N LYS A 57 5.31 1.61 10.63
CA LYS A 57 5.42 3.08 10.58
C LYS A 57 4.06 3.77 10.73
N ARG A 58 2.99 3.23 10.13
CA ARG A 58 1.63 3.75 10.29
C ARG A 58 1.12 3.57 11.72
N MET A 59 1.34 2.40 12.34
CA MET A 59 0.94 2.14 13.72
C MET A 59 1.57 3.14 14.70
N ILE A 60 2.88 3.38 14.57
CA ILE A 60 3.60 4.35 15.40
C ILE A 60 2.99 5.75 15.23
N LYS A 61 2.76 6.19 13.99
CA LYS A 61 2.15 7.51 13.72
C LYS A 61 0.74 7.65 14.33
N LEU A 62 -0.05 6.59 14.32
CA LEU A 62 -1.38 6.58 14.95
C LEU A 62 -1.27 6.64 16.47
N GLN A 63 -0.31 5.92 17.05
CA GLN A 63 -0.04 5.97 18.48
C GLN A 63 0.41 7.36 18.92
N GLU A 64 1.34 7.99 18.19
CA GLU A 64 1.79 9.37 18.45
C GLU A 64 0.65 10.39 18.36
N ALA A 65 -0.26 10.21 17.40
CA ALA A 65 -1.43 11.08 17.25
C ALA A 65 -2.46 10.89 18.38
N LEU A 66 -2.58 9.67 18.92
CA LEU A 66 -3.46 9.37 20.05
C LEU A 66 -2.91 9.91 21.39
N SER A 67 -1.58 9.95 21.53
CA SER A 67 -0.90 10.45 22.73
C SER A 67 -0.83 11.98 22.84
N ARG A 68 -1.30 12.71 21.83
CA ARG A 68 -1.42 14.18 21.83
C ARG A 68 -2.86 14.58 22.11
#